data_AF-A0A1I4D650-F1
#
_entry.id   AF-A0A1I4D650-F1
#
_cell.length_a   1.000
_cell.length_b   1.000
_cell.length_c   1.000
_cell.angle_alpha   90.00
_cell.angle_beta   90.00
_cell.angle_gamma   90.00
#
_symmetry.space_group_name_H-M   'P 1'
#
loop_
_entity.id
_entity.type
_entity.pdbx_description
1 polymer ?
#
loop_
_entity_poly.entity_id
_entity_poly.type
_entity_poly.pdbx_seq_one_letter_code
_entity_poly.pdbx_strand_id
1 'polypeptide(L)'
;MATMSEYDYEDLGLVAGLEIHQQLDTATKLYCQCPTARREPEEATRTFTRYLHPTKSELGEIDDAALEESRVDREFEYLAFDTTCLVEEDDEPPHHIDDEALDVGMQIAAMLDMSVVDQAHVMRKLVVDGSNTSGFQRTTLIGQEGQIETSEGPVGVEDLLLEEESAGRVEETDDGVRYSLDRLGIPLVEIGTKPDISSPEQAREAAERIGMLLRSTGKVKRGLGTIRQDVNVSIADGARVEMKGVQTLDDIEDLVRLEVQRQVELLEIRDELQARDASVGETQDVTDTFEGTESGVIEGALDGGKVTAVPLFGFDGLVGHELQPDRRLGTEFSDHAKRHGAGGIFHTDELPAYGVTQEEVDALKEAVGAGDDDAVAIAAADTETAELAIAAVKERAEAAIEGVPEETRGANDEATTRYLRPLPGAARMYPETDVPPVEPDPSEVEIPELLTERVDRYQAEFGLDAGLAEQVAFGRRMPLFEQAVADGIDATLAAGTLESTTTELRRDDVPVQNLTDDHLLDVLQLVDAGDLAKEGIVDVLTVLAENPDLSAEEAVEEAGLSGVDEAEVRAAVEEVVDRNEEQVEEQGMGAFSALMGEAMGALRGKADGEIVSSTLREEIQKRS
;
A
#
# COMPACT_ATOMS: atom_id res chain seq x y z
N MET A 1 -9.62 -21.45 -14.44
CA MET A 1 -8.16 -21.58 -14.58
C MET A 1 -7.86 -22.06 -15.99
N ALA A 2 -8.01 -21.17 -16.97
CA ALA A 2 -7.35 -21.36 -18.26
C ALA A 2 -5.85 -21.35 -17.97
N THR A 3 -5.11 -22.28 -18.56
CA THR A 3 -3.66 -22.34 -18.52
C THR A 3 -3.11 -21.02 -19.09
N MET A 4 -2.73 -20.10 -18.19
CA MET A 4 -1.98 -18.89 -18.55
C MET A 4 -0.68 -19.36 -19.18
N SER A 5 -0.38 -18.91 -20.40
CA SER A 5 0.86 -19.26 -21.08
C SER A 5 2.03 -18.66 -20.31
N GLU A 6 2.94 -19.52 -19.86
CA GLU A 6 4.26 -19.10 -19.38
C GLU A 6 5.00 -18.52 -20.59
N TYR A 7 5.16 -17.20 -20.63
CA TYR A 7 5.99 -16.53 -21.63
C TYR A 7 7.47 -16.79 -21.30
N ASP A 8 8.31 -16.88 -22.33
CA ASP A 8 9.76 -16.84 -22.14
C ASP A 8 10.19 -15.36 -22.00
N TYR A 9 10.33 -14.90 -20.76
CA TYR A 9 10.63 -13.50 -20.46
C TYR A 9 12.01 -13.06 -20.96
N GLU A 10 12.97 -13.98 -21.06
CA GLU A 10 14.30 -13.69 -21.60
C GLU A 10 14.21 -13.42 -23.10
N ASP A 11 13.47 -14.26 -23.84
CA ASP A 11 13.25 -14.09 -25.28
C ASP A 11 12.45 -12.81 -25.60
N LEU A 12 11.50 -12.43 -24.75
CA LEU A 12 10.76 -11.17 -24.86
C LEU A 12 11.60 -9.94 -24.48
N GLY A 13 12.74 -10.13 -23.83
CA GLY A 13 13.55 -9.05 -23.29
C GLY A 13 12.82 -8.24 -22.23
N LEU A 14 12.10 -8.92 -21.32
CA LEU A 14 11.44 -8.28 -20.18
C LEU A 14 12.48 -7.53 -19.34
N VAL A 15 12.18 -6.26 -19.11
CA VAL A 15 12.82 -5.46 -18.06
C VAL A 15 11.75 -4.80 -17.22
N ALA A 16 11.89 -4.92 -15.90
CA ALA A 16 11.04 -4.26 -14.93
C ALA A 16 11.87 -3.42 -13.95
N GLY A 17 11.20 -2.45 -13.32
CA GLY A 17 11.75 -1.62 -12.25
C GLY A 17 10.68 -1.33 -11.22
N LEU A 18 11.10 -1.11 -9.98
CA LEU A 18 10.24 -0.78 -8.84
C LEU A 18 10.53 0.64 -8.39
N GLU A 19 9.48 1.35 -8.01
CA GLU A 19 9.56 2.63 -7.31
C GLU A 19 8.79 2.47 -6.00
N ILE A 20 9.50 2.54 -4.86
CA ILE A 20 8.95 2.27 -3.54
C ILE A 20 9.02 3.54 -2.70
N HIS A 21 7.85 4.04 -2.27
CA HIS A 21 7.75 5.15 -1.32
C HIS A 21 7.44 4.62 0.07
N GLN A 22 8.23 5.00 1.08
CA GLN A 22 8.02 4.57 2.47
C GLN A 22 8.09 5.76 3.43
N GLN A 23 7.05 5.97 4.23
CA GLN A 23 7.03 7.00 5.26
C GLN A 23 7.96 6.62 6.42
N LEU A 24 8.75 7.60 6.88
CA LEU A 24 9.61 7.46 8.05
C LEU A 24 8.83 7.83 9.31
N ASP A 25 9.16 7.15 10.42
CA ASP A 25 8.55 7.36 11.73
C ASP A 25 9.41 8.25 12.61
N THR A 26 9.66 9.47 12.12
CA THR A 26 10.43 10.50 12.82
C THR A 26 9.56 11.28 13.80
N ALA A 27 10.20 11.93 14.76
CA ALA A 27 9.52 12.81 15.71
C ALA A 27 8.86 14.02 15.02
N THR A 28 9.54 14.58 14.02
CA THR A 28 9.15 15.81 13.32
C THR A 28 9.06 15.62 11.80
N LYS A 29 8.29 16.48 11.15
CA LYS A 29 8.17 16.56 9.68
C LYS A 29 9.47 17.05 9.04
N LEU A 30 9.63 16.77 7.74
CA LEU A 30 10.93 16.90 7.05
C LEU A 30 11.50 18.32 7.03
N TYR A 31 10.64 19.33 6.95
CA TYR A 31 11.04 20.75 6.87
C TYR A 31 10.29 21.65 7.85
N CYS A 32 9.74 21.08 8.94
CA CYS A 32 9.14 21.86 10.04
C CYS A 32 9.08 21.04 11.34
N GLN A 33 8.83 21.70 12.48
CA GLN A 33 8.83 21.05 13.80
C GLN A 33 7.48 20.42 14.19
N CYS A 34 6.57 20.24 13.23
CA CYS A 34 5.29 19.60 13.48
C CYS A 34 5.45 18.09 13.65
N PRO A 35 4.64 17.43 14.50
CA PRO A 35 4.69 15.99 14.67
C PRO A 35 4.20 15.25 13.41
N THR A 36 4.63 14.00 13.24
CA THR A 36 4.21 13.12 12.12
C THR A 36 2.93 12.33 12.41
N ALA A 37 2.10 12.82 13.34
CA ALA A 37 0.87 12.17 13.79
C ALA A 37 -0.30 12.42 12.81
N ARG A 38 -1.10 11.38 12.56
CA ARG A 38 -2.34 11.49 11.79
C ARG A 38 -3.46 12.09 12.63
N ARG A 39 -4.36 12.84 11.99
CA ARG A 39 -5.52 13.50 12.59
C ARG A 39 -6.78 13.16 11.81
N GLU A 40 -7.90 13.10 12.52
CA GLU A 40 -9.20 12.90 11.87
C GLU A 40 -9.70 14.24 11.30
N PRO A 41 -10.34 14.27 10.11
CA PRO A 41 -10.81 15.51 9.50
C PRO A 41 -11.68 16.39 10.40
N GLU A 42 -12.47 15.79 11.30
CA GLU A 42 -13.35 16.49 12.24
C GLU A 42 -12.58 17.26 13.33
N GLU A 43 -11.31 16.93 13.56
CA GLU A 43 -10.44 17.63 14.51
C GLU A 43 -9.84 18.92 13.94
N ALA A 44 -10.11 19.21 12.66
CA ALA A 44 -9.60 20.40 12.00
C ALA A 44 -10.01 21.66 12.77
N THR A 45 -9.01 22.48 13.11
CA THR A 45 -9.21 23.73 13.86
C THR A 45 -9.44 24.91 12.93
N ARG A 46 -8.97 24.79 11.68
CA ARG A 46 -8.94 25.84 10.66
C ARG A 46 -9.10 25.22 9.28
N THR A 47 -9.65 25.99 8.35
CA THR A 47 -9.80 25.62 6.94
C THR A 47 -9.49 26.83 6.07
N PHE A 48 -8.82 26.61 4.94
CA PHE A 48 -8.54 27.65 3.96
C PHE A 48 -8.51 27.07 2.54
N THR A 49 -8.55 27.95 1.55
CA THR A 49 -8.66 27.59 0.15
C THR A 49 -7.50 28.17 -0.65
N ARG A 50 -6.97 27.42 -1.62
CA ARG A 50 -6.02 27.93 -2.64
C ARG A 50 -6.40 27.49 -4.04
N TYR A 51 -5.86 28.21 -5.02
CA TYR A 51 -5.85 27.85 -6.43
C TYR A 51 -4.39 27.69 -6.85
N LEU A 52 -4.06 26.55 -7.47
CA LEU A 52 -2.73 26.36 -8.07
C LEU A 52 -2.80 26.71 -9.55
N HIS A 53 -1.73 27.33 -10.05
CA HIS A 53 -1.63 27.70 -11.46
C HIS A 53 -0.46 26.97 -12.10
N PRO A 54 -0.66 26.33 -13.27
CA PRO A 54 0.44 25.72 -14.00
C PRO A 54 1.43 26.81 -14.41
N THR A 55 2.70 26.58 -14.11
CA THR A 55 3.79 27.47 -14.51
C THR A 55 4.67 26.76 -15.53
N LYS A 56 5.27 27.54 -16.43
CA LYS A 56 6.26 26.99 -17.37
C LYS A 56 7.51 26.59 -16.58
N SER A 57 8.16 25.51 -17.00
CA SER A 57 9.48 25.15 -16.50
C SER A 57 10.48 26.30 -16.71
N GLU A 58 11.63 26.26 -16.06
CA GLU A 58 12.71 27.24 -16.27
C GLU A 58 13.13 27.34 -17.75
N LEU A 59 12.91 26.26 -18.52
CA LEU A 59 13.20 26.18 -19.95
C LEU A 59 12.05 26.67 -20.85
N GLY A 60 10.91 27.06 -20.26
CA GLY A 60 9.74 27.57 -20.98
C GLY A 60 8.81 26.50 -21.53
N GLU A 61 9.06 25.24 -21.19
CA GLU A 61 8.28 24.06 -21.61
C GLU A 61 7.17 23.78 -20.58
N ILE A 62 6.06 23.19 -21.03
CA ILE A 62 4.99 22.73 -20.16
C ILE A 62 4.86 21.24 -20.38
N ASP A 63 4.84 20.48 -19.29
CA ASP A 63 4.68 19.03 -19.31
C ASP A 63 3.25 18.66 -19.74
N ASP A 64 3.11 17.73 -20.68
CA ASP A 64 1.82 17.35 -21.28
C ASP A 64 0.87 16.70 -20.25
N ALA A 65 1.40 15.89 -19.34
CA ALA A 65 0.59 15.30 -18.27
C ALA A 65 0.15 16.37 -17.25
N ALA A 66 0.99 17.37 -16.95
CA ALA A 66 0.57 18.51 -16.14
C ALA A 66 -0.47 19.40 -16.85
N LEU A 67 -0.38 19.56 -18.18
CA LEU A 67 -1.39 20.24 -18.97
C LEU A 67 -2.73 19.51 -18.90
N GLU A 68 -2.75 18.20 -19.11
CA GLU A 68 -3.96 17.38 -19.04
C GLU A 68 -4.62 17.48 -17.66
N GLU A 69 -3.82 17.48 -16.58
CA GLU A 69 -4.27 17.61 -15.20
C GLU A 69 -4.80 19.03 -14.87
N SER A 70 -4.23 20.07 -15.49
CA SER A 70 -4.57 21.49 -15.28
C SER A 70 -5.76 22.03 -16.09
N ARG A 71 -6.36 21.24 -16.98
CA ARG A 71 -7.49 21.68 -17.85
C ARG A 71 -8.75 22.08 -17.08
N VAL A 72 -8.79 21.87 -15.77
CA VAL A 72 -9.86 22.29 -14.87
C VAL A 72 -9.26 23.25 -13.83
N ASP A 73 -9.68 24.51 -13.81
CA ASP A 73 -9.41 25.42 -12.68
C ASP A 73 -10.08 24.81 -11.44
N ARG A 74 -9.29 24.22 -10.55
CA ARG A 74 -9.78 23.54 -9.34
C ARG A 74 -9.52 24.37 -8.11
N GLU A 75 -10.54 24.51 -7.29
CA GLU A 75 -10.42 25.01 -5.94
C GLU A 75 -9.90 23.90 -5.03
N PHE A 76 -8.87 24.18 -4.24
CA PHE A 76 -8.35 23.23 -3.26
C PHE A 76 -8.61 23.74 -1.84
N GLU A 77 -9.35 22.97 -1.06
CA GLU A 77 -9.63 23.27 0.34
C GLU A 77 -8.70 22.44 1.24
N TYR A 78 -8.08 23.08 2.24
CA TYR A 78 -7.14 22.44 3.15
C TYR A 78 -7.62 22.52 4.59
N LEU A 79 -7.60 21.37 5.27
CA LEU A 79 -7.86 21.23 6.70
C LEU A 79 -6.56 21.35 7.48
N ALA A 80 -6.51 22.30 8.41
CA ALA A 80 -5.38 22.58 9.28
C ALA A 80 -5.71 22.34 10.75
N PHE A 81 -4.72 21.91 11.51
CA PHE A 81 -4.86 21.43 12.88
C PHE A 81 -4.08 22.32 13.85
N ASP A 82 -4.19 22.02 15.14
CA ASP A 82 -3.31 22.57 16.19
C ASP A 82 -1.88 21.99 16.12
N THR A 83 -1.69 20.95 15.29
CA THR A 83 -0.44 20.24 15.04
C THR A 83 0.18 20.56 13.67
N THR A 84 -0.41 21.45 12.89
CA THR A 84 0.16 21.96 11.62
C THR A 84 0.66 23.39 11.80
N CYS A 85 1.65 23.82 11.00
CA CYS A 85 2.21 25.17 11.07
C CYS A 85 2.14 25.91 9.72
N LEU A 86 2.70 27.12 9.71
CA LEU A 86 2.67 28.00 8.54
C LEU A 86 3.50 27.46 7.35
N VAL A 87 4.44 26.54 7.60
CA VAL A 87 5.19 25.88 6.53
C VAL A 87 4.26 24.99 5.70
N GLU A 88 3.44 24.15 6.34
CA GLU A 88 2.45 23.33 5.62
C GLU A 88 1.35 24.17 4.96
N GLU A 89 1.04 25.35 5.52
CA GLU A 89 0.06 26.29 4.96
C GLU A 89 0.62 27.12 3.78
N ASP A 90 1.91 26.97 3.43
CA ASP A 90 2.64 27.77 2.44
C ASP A 90 2.62 29.29 2.77
N ASP A 91 2.77 29.63 4.06
CA ASP A 91 2.79 30.99 4.60
C ASP A 91 4.09 31.31 5.38
N GLU A 92 5.01 30.35 5.50
CA GLU A 92 6.34 30.49 6.08
C GLU A 92 7.37 29.68 5.25
N PRO A 93 8.59 30.19 5.02
CA PRO A 93 9.65 29.39 4.39
C PRO A 93 9.93 28.08 5.16
N PRO A 94 10.28 26.99 4.45
CA PRO A 94 10.65 25.73 5.08
C PRO A 94 11.85 25.91 6.02
N HIS A 95 11.92 25.07 7.04
CA HIS A 95 13.08 24.98 7.93
C HIS A 95 14.18 24.13 7.27
N HIS A 96 15.27 23.90 8.00
CA HIS A 96 16.29 22.95 7.57
C HIS A 96 15.71 21.53 7.49
N ILE A 97 16.37 20.66 6.74
CA ILE A 97 16.04 19.24 6.70
C ILE A 97 16.11 18.65 8.12
N ASP A 98 15.18 17.76 8.43
CA ASP A 98 15.14 17.03 9.70
C ASP A 98 16.33 16.06 9.80
N ASP A 99 17.13 16.20 10.88
CA ASP A 99 18.34 15.40 11.09
C ASP A 99 18.01 13.90 11.29
N GLU A 100 16.91 13.56 11.97
CA GLU A 100 16.49 12.16 12.17
C GLU A 100 16.13 11.51 10.83
N ALA A 101 15.39 12.23 9.98
CA ALA A 101 15.04 11.76 8.64
C ALA A 101 16.28 11.55 7.76
N LEU A 102 17.27 12.45 7.85
CA LEU A 102 18.53 12.33 7.12
C LEU A 102 19.35 11.12 7.58
N ASP A 103 19.45 10.89 8.90
CA ASP A 103 20.14 9.74 9.48
C ASP A 103 19.50 8.42 9.03
N VAL A 104 18.16 8.34 9.07
CA VAL A 104 17.41 7.17 8.59
C VAL A 104 17.60 6.98 7.09
N GLY A 105 17.61 8.05 6.30
CA GLY A 105 17.93 8.01 4.87
C GLY A 105 19.32 7.42 4.59
N MET A 106 20.35 7.86 5.32
CA MET A 106 21.70 7.30 5.19
C MET A 106 21.78 5.84 5.67
N GLN A 107 21.03 5.47 6.71
CA GLN A 107 20.94 4.10 7.19
C GLN A 107 20.36 3.18 6.11
N ILE A 108 19.27 3.61 5.46
CA ILE A 108 18.65 2.89 4.35
C ILE A 108 19.63 2.79 3.17
N ALA A 109 20.34 3.87 2.82
CA ALA A 109 21.36 3.85 1.78
C ALA A 109 22.45 2.78 2.05
N ALA A 110 22.97 2.72 3.28
CA ALA A 110 23.97 1.74 3.66
C ALA A 110 23.44 0.29 3.59
N MET A 111 22.17 0.07 3.98
CA MET A 111 21.52 -1.24 3.91
C MET A 111 21.23 -1.72 2.48
N LEU A 112 21.12 -0.79 1.53
CA LEU A 112 20.96 -1.03 0.09
C LEU A 112 22.29 -1.03 -0.68
N ASP A 113 23.43 -1.03 0.03
CA ASP A 113 24.80 -0.95 -0.52
C ASP A 113 25.00 0.27 -1.46
N MET A 114 24.37 1.40 -1.14
CA MET A 114 24.41 2.61 -1.96
C MET A 114 25.56 3.54 -1.56
N SER A 115 26.00 4.36 -2.52
CA SER A 115 26.91 5.47 -2.27
C SER A 115 26.13 6.72 -1.88
N VAL A 116 26.33 7.23 -0.66
CA VAL A 116 25.75 8.50 -0.20
C VAL A 116 26.41 9.67 -0.92
N VAL A 117 25.62 10.68 -1.29
CA VAL A 117 26.11 11.87 -2.02
C VAL A 117 27.02 12.75 -1.13
N ASP A 118 28.03 13.38 -1.71
CA ASP A 118 28.92 14.29 -0.96
C ASP A 118 28.18 15.54 -0.43
N GLN A 119 27.17 16.00 -1.18
CA GLN A 119 26.35 17.14 -0.83
C GLN A 119 24.94 16.95 -1.38
N ALA A 120 23.95 16.91 -0.47
CA ALA A 120 22.55 16.77 -0.77
C ALA A 120 21.93 18.14 -1.06
N HIS A 121 21.33 18.29 -2.24
CA HIS A 121 20.61 19.50 -2.67
C HIS A 121 19.11 19.24 -2.66
N VAL A 122 18.36 20.16 -2.05
CA VAL A 122 16.90 20.10 -2.05
C VAL A 122 16.38 20.64 -3.38
N MET A 123 15.48 19.89 -4.00
CA MET A 123 14.84 20.21 -5.28
C MET A 123 13.33 20.34 -5.08
N ARG A 124 12.67 21.05 -5.99
CA ARG A 124 11.21 21.19 -6.07
C ARG A 124 10.70 20.44 -7.28
N LYS A 125 9.99 19.33 -7.04
CA LYS A 125 9.27 18.53 -8.04
C LYS A 125 7.87 19.13 -8.20
N LEU A 126 7.52 19.64 -9.38
CA LEU A 126 6.23 20.29 -9.62
C LEU A 126 5.06 19.30 -9.42
N VAL A 127 4.08 19.68 -8.59
CA VAL A 127 2.89 18.91 -8.24
C VAL A 127 1.69 19.86 -8.19
N VAL A 128 0.86 19.82 -9.24
CA VAL A 128 -0.24 20.80 -9.44
C VAL A 128 -1.63 20.23 -9.12
N ASP A 129 -1.69 19.02 -8.56
CA ASP A 129 -2.93 18.31 -8.25
C ASP A 129 -3.62 18.79 -6.95
N GLY A 130 -2.99 19.72 -6.23
CA GLY A 130 -3.47 20.24 -4.94
C GLY A 130 -3.01 19.44 -3.73
N SER A 131 -2.27 18.36 -3.90
CA SER A 131 -1.76 17.56 -2.77
C SER A 131 -0.57 18.21 -2.06
N ASN A 132 0.08 19.20 -2.67
CA ASN A 132 1.11 20.05 -2.05
C ASN A 132 0.64 21.51 -2.08
N THR A 133 0.54 22.14 -0.91
CA THR A 133 0.05 23.54 -0.78
C THR A 133 0.88 24.57 -1.54
N SER A 134 2.17 24.30 -1.70
CA SER A 134 3.15 25.11 -2.46
C SER A 134 3.12 24.87 -3.97
N GLY A 135 2.39 23.85 -4.45
CA GLY A 135 2.40 23.42 -5.85
C GLY A 135 3.66 22.64 -6.28
N PHE A 136 4.48 22.23 -5.31
CA PHE A 136 5.63 21.36 -5.53
C PHE A 136 5.94 20.52 -4.28
N GLN A 137 6.57 19.38 -4.48
CA GLN A 137 7.13 18.52 -3.44
C GLN A 137 8.62 18.80 -3.30
N ARG A 138 9.13 18.97 -2.08
CA ARG A 138 10.57 19.04 -1.84
C ARG A 138 11.15 17.63 -1.82
N THR A 139 12.17 17.39 -2.63
CA THR A 139 12.80 16.10 -2.85
C THR A 139 14.31 16.27 -2.88
N THR A 140 15.04 15.40 -2.19
CA THR A 140 16.49 15.47 -2.01
C THR A 140 17.13 14.13 -2.31
N LEU A 141 18.12 14.09 -3.19
CA LEU A 141 18.90 12.88 -3.44
C LEU A 141 19.86 12.59 -2.29
N ILE A 142 19.78 11.37 -1.73
CA ILE A 142 20.60 10.93 -0.59
C ILE A 142 21.63 9.90 -1.03
N GLY A 143 21.23 8.89 -1.79
CA GLY A 143 22.10 7.80 -2.22
C GLY A 143 21.91 7.45 -3.69
N GLN A 144 22.94 6.87 -4.31
CA GLN A 144 22.91 6.35 -5.66
C GLN A 144 23.71 5.06 -5.76
N GLU A 145 23.45 4.28 -6.81
CA GLU A 145 24.27 3.12 -7.22
C GLU A 145 24.42 2.08 -6.09
N GLY A 146 23.33 1.42 -5.74
CA GLY A 146 23.32 0.27 -4.84
C GLY A 146 22.82 -1.02 -5.49
N GLN A 147 22.59 -2.03 -4.67
CA GLN A 147 22.05 -3.30 -5.10
C GLN A 147 21.42 -4.09 -3.95
N ILE A 148 20.49 -4.97 -4.30
CA ILE A 148 19.96 -6.00 -3.41
C ILE A 148 20.12 -7.38 -4.06
N GLU A 149 20.22 -8.42 -3.25
CA GLU A 149 20.31 -9.80 -3.73
C GLU A 149 18.91 -10.43 -3.79
N THR A 150 18.62 -11.11 -4.90
CA THR A 150 17.48 -12.01 -5.06
C THR A 150 17.96 -13.42 -5.44
N SER A 151 17.06 -14.40 -5.45
CA SER A 151 17.34 -15.77 -5.83
C SER A 151 17.74 -15.94 -7.31
N GLU A 152 17.35 -15.00 -8.16
CA GLU A 152 17.66 -14.96 -9.59
C GLU A 152 18.89 -14.09 -9.93
N GLY A 153 19.38 -13.32 -8.97
CA GLY A 153 20.57 -12.48 -9.11
C GLY A 153 20.43 -11.12 -8.41
N PRO A 154 21.46 -10.26 -8.49
CA PRO A 154 21.36 -8.92 -7.94
C PRO A 154 20.41 -8.05 -8.77
N VAL A 155 19.65 -7.20 -8.09
CA VAL A 155 18.85 -6.11 -8.69
C VAL A 155 19.50 -4.80 -8.28
N GLY A 156 19.80 -3.94 -9.26
CA GLY A 156 20.40 -2.64 -9.00
C GLY A 156 19.41 -1.67 -8.36
N VAL A 157 19.89 -0.82 -7.47
CA VAL A 157 19.16 0.33 -6.93
C VAL A 157 19.78 1.59 -7.50
N GLU A 158 19.01 2.35 -8.29
CA GLU A 158 19.50 3.53 -9.00
C GLU A 158 19.64 4.71 -8.05
N ASP A 159 18.57 5.03 -7.33
CA ASP A 159 18.48 6.19 -6.47
C ASP A 159 17.69 5.95 -5.16
N LEU A 160 18.07 6.74 -4.16
CA LEU A 160 17.36 6.91 -2.91
C LEU A 160 17.16 8.41 -2.69
N LEU A 161 15.90 8.83 -2.69
CA LEU A 161 15.49 10.20 -2.45
C LEU A 161 14.82 10.30 -1.07
N LEU A 162 14.98 11.45 -0.42
CA LEU A 162 14.26 11.85 0.79
C LEU A 162 13.36 13.03 0.45
N GLU A 163 12.06 12.89 0.65
CA GLU A 163 11.04 13.83 0.19
C GLU A 163 9.90 14.04 1.19
N GLU A 164 9.13 15.09 0.95
CA GLU A 164 7.90 15.37 1.68
C GLU A 164 6.77 14.45 1.19
N GLU A 165 6.07 13.78 2.10
CA GLU A 165 4.79 13.17 1.76
C GLU A 165 3.73 14.24 1.42
N SER A 166 2.78 13.90 0.55
CA SER A 166 1.70 14.80 0.13
C SER A 166 0.56 14.88 1.15
N ALA A 167 -0.30 15.90 1.05
CA ALA A 167 -1.49 16.05 1.87
C ALA A 167 -2.46 14.87 1.67
N GLY A 168 -3.18 14.48 2.72
CA GLY A 168 -4.16 13.39 2.66
C GLY A 168 -5.43 13.83 1.93
N ARG A 169 -5.80 13.18 0.82
CA ARG A 169 -7.08 13.44 0.16
C ARG A 169 -8.24 13.00 1.07
N VAL A 170 -9.17 13.91 1.36
CA VAL A 170 -10.34 13.64 2.21
C VAL A 170 -11.54 13.27 1.35
N GLU A 171 -11.94 14.16 0.44
CA GLU A 171 -13.07 13.95 -0.46
C GLU A 171 -12.97 14.83 -1.72
N GLU A 172 -13.72 14.46 -2.75
CA GLU A 172 -13.97 15.29 -3.93
C GLU A 172 -15.24 16.12 -3.70
N THR A 173 -15.17 17.42 -3.97
CA THR A 173 -16.28 18.37 -3.83
C THR A 173 -16.68 18.90 -5.20
N ASP A 174 -17.87 19.52 -5.31
CA ASP A 174 -18.33 20.13 -6.57
C ASP A 174 -17.32 21.16 -7.13
N ASP A 175 -16.62 21.88 -6.25
CA ASP A 175 -15.66 22.93 -6.60
C ASP A 175 -14.19 22.43 -6.76
N GLY A 176 -13.90 21.17 -6.40
CA GLY A 176 -12.54 20.62 -6.43
C GLY A 176 -12.27 19.53 -5.40
N VAL A 177 -11.17 19.64 -4.63
CA VAL A 177 -10.73 18.57 -3.72
C VAL A 177 -10.39 19.11 -2.34
N ARG A 178 -10.84 18.41 -1.29
CA ARG A 178 -10.50 18.69 0.10
C ARG A 178 -9.33 17.82 0.55
N TYR A 179 -8.31 18.45 1.14
CA TYR A 179 -7.11 17.80 1.64
C TYR A 179 -6.90 18.05 3.14
N SER A 180 -6.23 17.10 3.80
CA SER A 180 -5.79 17.16 5.20
C SER A 180 -4.27 17.41 5.27
N LEU A 181 -3.87 18.44 6.01
CA LEU A 181 -2.45 18.81 6.16
C LEU A 181 -1.69 18.02 7.23
N ASP A 182 -2.37 17.14 7.98
CA ASP A 182 -1.71 16.26 8.96
C ASP A 182 -0.61 15.40 8.31
N ARG A 183 -0.85 14.92 7.08
CA ARG A 183 0.11 14.09 6.31
C ARG A 183 1.20 14.90 5.61
N LEU A 184 0.90 16.10 5.12
CA LEU A 184 1.83 16.89 4.31
C LEU A 184 3.14 17.12 5.06
N GLY A 185 4.27 16.78 4.45
CA GLY A 185 5.60 16.99 5.01
C GLY A 185 6.12 15.89 5.94
N ILE A 186 5.37 14.81 6.18
CA ILE A 186 5.94 13.61 6.81
C ILE A 186 7.14 13.13 5.97
N PRO A 187 8.31 12.81 6.55
CA PRO A 187 9.44 12.38 5.75
C PRO A 187 9.14 11.05 5.07
N LEU A 188 9.54 10.95 3.80
CA LEU A 188 9.27 9.83 2.92
C LEU A 188 10.56 9.52 2.17
N VAL A 189 10.93 8.25 2.08
CA VAL A 189 11.96 7.82 1.13
C VAL A 189 11.33 7.30 -0.15
N GLU A 190 11.88 7.66 -1.29
CA GLU A 190 11.59 7.08 -2.61
C GLU A 190 12.82 6.27 -3.04
N ILE A 191 12.64 4.97 -3.32
CA ILE A 191 13.69 4.06 -3.78
C ILE A 191 13.34 3.63 -5.20
N GLY A 192 14.17 4.00 -6.18
CA GLY A 192 14.08 3.55 -7.56
C GLY A 192 15.05 2.41 -7.84
N THR A 193 14.57 1.27 -8.32
CA THR A 193 15.45 0.21 -8.85
C THR A 193 15.87 0.50 -10.28
N LYS A 194 16.98 -0.10 -10.70
CA LYS A 194 17.36 -0.16 -12.11
C LYS A 194 16.32 -0.97 -12.89
N PRO A 195 16.19 -0.73 -14.21
CA PRO A 195 15.35 -1.56 -15.08
C PRO A 195 16.09 -2.86 -15.45
N ASP A 196 16.50 -3.64 -14.45
CA ASP A 196 17.28 -4.87 -14.61
C ASP A 196 16.61 -6.12 -14.00
N ILE A 197 15.36 -5.99 -13.54
CA ILE A 197 14.52 -7.12 -13.14
C ILE A 197 14.01 -7.84 -14.40
N SER A 198 14.25 -9.14 -14.50
CA SER A 198 13.98 -9.93 -15.72
C SER A 198 12.81 -10.91 -15.61
N SER A 199 12.18 -11.04 -14.44
CA SER A 199 11.02 -11.93 -14.23
C SER A 199 10.00 -11.32 -13.24
N PRO A 200 8.72 -11.71 -13.34
CA PRO A 200 7.71 -11.36 -12.33
C PRO A 200 8.08 -11.78 -10.90
N GLU A 201 8.66 -12.96 -10.76
CA GLU A 201 9.04 -13.55 -9.47
C GLU A 201 10.20 -12.76 -8.84
N GLN A 202 11.18 -12.35 -9.64
CA GLN A 202 12.27 -11.48 -9.20
C GLN A 202 11.75 -10.10 -8.79
N ALA A 203 10.72 -9.55 -9.47
CA ALA A 203 10.10 -8.29 -9.08
C ALA A 203 9.46 -8.37 -7.68
N ARG A 204 8.71 -9.44 -7.41
CA ARG A 204 8.12 -9.71 -6.09
C ARG A 204 9.21 -9.86 -5.02
N GLU A 205 10.24 -10.66 -5.29
CA GLU A 205 11.34 -10.89 -4.35
C GLU A 205 12.12 -9.60 -4.05
N ALA A 206 12.37 -8.77 -5.06
CA ALA A 206 13.04 -7.48 -4.89
C ALA A 206 12.23 -6.53 -3.99
N ALA A 207 10.93 -6.40 -4.23
CA ALA A 207 10.03 -5.61 -3.39
C ALA A 207 9.98 -6.14 -1.95
N GLU A 208 9.91 -7.46 -1.78
CA GLU A 208 9.93 -8.13 -0.47
C GLU A 208 11.22 -7.82 0.30
N ARG A 209 12.35 -7.91 -0.39
CA ARG A 209 13.68 -7.63 0.16
C ARG A 209 13.81 -6.17 0.60
N ILE A 210 13.42 -5.21 -0.25
CA ILE A 210 13.44 -3.78 0.09
C ILE A 210 12.53 -3.51 1.30
N GLY A 211 11.31 -4.04 1.30
CA GLY A 211 10.39 -3.91 2.43
C GLY A 211 10.95 -4.47 3.74
N MET A 212 11.65 -5.61 3.70
CA MET A 212 12.31 -6.19 4.87
C MET A 212 13.46 -5.31 5.38
N LEU A 213 14.29 -4.77 4.49
CA LEU A 213 15.37 -3.83 4.84
C LEU A 213 14.80 -2.57 5.50
N LEU A 214 13.79 -1.95 4.87
CA LEU A 214 13.09 -0.77 5.41
C LEU A 214 12.53 -1.05 6.81
N ARG A 215 11.85 -2.18 7.02
CA ARG A 215 11.30 -2.54 8.34
C ARG A 215 12.36 -2.83 9.39
N SER A 216 13.54 -3.29 8.98
CA SER A 216 14.68 -3.59 9.86
C SER A 216 15.28 -2.34 10.50
N THR A 217 15.06 -1.16 9.91
CA THR A 217 15.42 0.15 10.52
C THR A 217 14.72 0.38 11.85
N GLY A 218 13.50 -0.14 12.03
CA GLY A 218 12.62 0.22 13.15
C GLY A 218 12.15 1.67 13.11
N LYS A 219 12.41 2.40 12.02
CA LYS A 219 12.21 3.85 11.86
C LYS A 219 11.28 4.19 10.69
N VAL A 220 10.50 3.21 10.23
CA VAL A 220 9.50 3.39 9.17
C VAL A 220 8.09 3.26 9.75
N LYS A 221 7.17 4.10 9.28
CA LYS A 221 5.76 3.99 9.67
C LYS A 221 5.18 2.68 9.16
N ARG A 222 4.27 2.12 9.95
CA ARG A 222 3.59 0.86 9.64
C ARG A 222 2.08 1.06 9.62
N GLY A 223 1.41 0.49 8.63
CA GLY A 223 -0.05 0.55 8.49
C GLY A 223 -0.47 0.83 7.04
N LEU A 224 -1.79 0.88 6.81
CA LEU A 224 -2.32 1.18 5.49
C LEU A 224 -1.87 2.57 5.03
N GLY A 225 -1.45 2.67 3.76
CA GLY A 225 -1.02 3.94 3.15
C GLY A 225 0.31 4.51 3.64
N THR A 226 1.11 3.71 4.37
CA THR A 226 2.47 4.12 4.81
C THR A 226 3.56 3.74 3.81
N ILE A 227 3.27 2.78 2.94
CA ILE A 227 4.10 2.35 1.82
C ILE A 227 3.29 2.43 0.53
N ARG A 228 3.92 2.88 -0.56
CA ARG A 228 3.38 2.82 -1.92
C ARG A 228 4.41 2.17 -2.83
N GLN A 229 3.92 1.43 -3.81
CA GLN A 229 4.75 0.70 -4.75
C GLN A 229 4.18 0.93 -6.14
N ASP A 230 5.04 1.38 -7.03
CA ASP A 230 4.76 1.51 -8.45
C ASP A 230 5.71 0.57 -9.22
N VAL A 231 5.23 0.00 -10.31
CA VAL A 231 5.96 -1.02 -11.09
C VAL A 231 6.08 -0.54 -12.53
N ASN A 232 7.30 -0.47 -13.04
CA ASN A 232 7.60 -0.15 -14.43
C ASN A 232 7.88 -1.44 -15.19
N VAL A 233 7.25 -1.65 -16.35
CA VAL A 233 7.45 -2.84 -17.19
C VAL A 233 7.69 -2.46 -18.64
N SER A 234 8.59 -3.17 -19.30
CA SER A 234 8.83 -3.09 -20.74
C SER A 234 9.29 -4.43 -21.30
N ILE A 235 8.97 -4.68 -22.57
CA ILE A 235 9.55 -5.78 -23.38
C ILE A 235 10.24 -5.18 -24.61
N ALA A 236 11.14 -5.93 -25.25
CA ALA A 236 12.06 -5.40 -26.27
C ALA A 236 11.40 -4.67 -27.45
N ASP A 237 10.27 -5.20 -27.94
CA ASP A 237 9.48 -4.60 -29.05
C ASP A 237 8.28 -3.78 -28.55
N GLY A 238 8.11 -3.67 -27.24
CA GLY A 238 7.01 -2.96 -26.58
C GLY A 238 7.37 -1.54 -26.17
N ALA A 239 6.87 -1.11 -25.02
CA ALA A 239 7.11 0.23 -24.48
C ALA A 239 7.26 0.21 -22.96
N ARG A 240 7.82 1.29 -22.40
CA ARG A 240 7.84 1.49 -20.95
C ARG A 240 6.44 1.86 -20.48
N VAL A 241 5.93 1.11 -19.51
CA VAL A 241 4.62 1.34 -18.90
C VAL A 241 4.79 1.41 -17.39
N GLU A 242 4.28 2.48 -16.78
CA GLU A 242 4.32 2.69 -15.34
C GLU A 242 2.96 2.32 -14.74
N MET A 243 2.92 1.34 -13.83
CA MET A 243 1.71 0.90 -13.15
C MET A 243 1.72 1.43 -11.71
N LYS A 244 0.74 2.27 -11.39
CA LYS A 244 0.60 2.92 -10.08
C LYS A 244 -0.43 2.25 -9.18
N GLY A 245 -0.22 2.40 -7.88
CA GLY A 245 -1.18 2.03 -6.85
C GLY A 245 -1.23 0.53 -6.59
N VAL A 246 -0.07 -0.13 -6.61
CA VAL A 246 0.03 -1.55 -6.29
C VAL A 246 -0.20 -1.75 -4.80
N GLN A 247 -1.27 -2.47 -4.46
CA GLN A 247 -1.78 -2.54 -3.09
C GLN A 247 -1.02 -3.57 -2.24
N THR A 248 -0.75 -4.75 -2.81
CA THR A 248 -0.10 -5.85 -2.10
C THR A 248 1.15 -6.31 -2.83
N LEU A 249 2.06 -6.94 -2.07
CA LEU A 249 3.27 -7.54 -2.61
C LEU A 249 2.95 -8.65 -3.62
N ASP A 250 1.91 -9.44 -3.34
CA ASP A 250 1.50 -10.56 -4.20
C ASP A 250 1.01 -10.08 -5.57
N ASP A 251 0.40 -8.88 -5.64
CA ASP A 251 -0.08 -8.29 -6.89
C ASP A 251 1.06 -7.91 -7.85
N ILE A 252 2.28 -7.68 -7.36
CA ILE A 252 3.42 -7.25 -8.21
C ILE A 252 3.72 -8.31 -9.27
N GLU A 253 3.75 -9.57 -8.88
CA GLU A 253 4.04 -10.69 -9.79
C GLU A 253 2.96 -10.77 -10.89
N ASP A 254 1.69 -10.72 -10.51
CA ASP A 254 0.59 -10.80 -11.47
C ASP A 254 0.49 -9.55 -12.36
N LEU A 255 0.79 -8.37 -11.84
CA LEU A 255 0.84 -7.12 -12.61
C LEU A 255 1.91 -7.18 -13.70
N VAL A 256 3.13 -7.61 -13.36
CA VAL A 256 4.22 -7.74 -14.35
C VAL A 256 3.82 -8.77 -15.41
N ARG A 257 3.30 -9.92 -14.99
CA ARG A 257 2.87 -11.00 -15.89
C ARG A 257 1.77 -10.55 -16.85
N LEU A 258 0.74 -9.89 -16.34
CA LEU A 258 -0.40 -9.42 -17.12
C LEU A 258 -0.03 -8.22 -18.01
N GLU A 259 0.91 -7.37 -17.60
CA GLU A 259 1.40 -6.30 -18.45
C GLU A 259 2.24 -6.84 -19.61
N VAL A 260 3.09 -7.85 -19.38
CA VAL A 260 3.78 -8.56 -20.47
C VAL A 260 2.77 -9.15 -21.46
N GLN A 261 1.75 -9.86 -20.96
CA GLN A 261 0.67 -10.38 -21.80
C GLN A 261 0.03 -9.26 -22.63
N ARG A 262 -0.36 -8.14 -22.00
CA ARG A 262 -0.99 -7.01 -22.68
C ARG A 262 -0.11 -6.47 -23.81
N GLN A 263 1.18 -6.30 -23.56
CA GLN A 263 2.10 -5.79 -24.58
C GLN A 263 2.25 -6.78 -25.74
N VAL A 264 2.40 -8.07 -25.46
CA VAL A 264 2.46 -9.12 -26.50
C VAL A 264 1.20 -9.09 -27.38
N GLU A 265 0.01 -9.10 -26.78
CA GLU A 265 -1.26 -9.07 -27.53
C GLU A 265 -1.43 -7.78 -28.35
N LEU A 266 -0.97 -6.63 -27.84
CA LEU A 266 -0.96 -5.38 -28.59
C LEU A 266 0.02 -5.41 -29.79
N LEU A 267 1.16 -6.08 -29.66
CA LEU A 267 2.11 -6.25 -30.76
C LEU A 267 1.55 -7.19 -31.83
N GLU A 268 0.83 -8.24 -31.44
CA GLU A 268 0.12 -9.11 -32.38
C GLU A 268 -0.97 -8.35 -33.16
N ILE A 269 -1.75 -7.51 -32.47
CA ILE A 269 -2.72 -6.61 -33.10
C ILE A 269 -2.02 -5.64 -34.06
N ARG A 270 -0.92 -5.01 -33.63
CA ARG A 270 -0.13 -4.10 -34.48
C ARG A 270 0.29 -4.79 -35.77
N ASP A 271 0.86 -6.00 -35.66
CA ASP A 271 1.36 -6.76 -36.81
C ASP A 271 0.23 -7.12 -37.78
N GLU A 272 -0.94 -7.50 -37.26
CA GLU A 272 -2.13 -7.77 -38.08
C GLU A 272 -2.69 -6.49 -38.72
N LEU A 273 -2.75 -5.37 -37.99
CA LEU A 273 -3.16 -4.06 -38.53
C LEU A 273 -2.22 -3.62 -39.67
N GLN A 274 -0.91 -3.77 -39.50
CA GLN A 274 0.07 -3.47 -40.54
C GLN A 274 -0.08 -4.41 -41.75
N ALA A 275 -0.35 -5.69 -41.53
CA ALA A 275 -0.60 -6.65 -42.60
C ALA A 275 -1.86 -6.33 -43.42
N ARG A 276 -2.87 -5.69 -42.78
CA ARG A 276 -4.12 -5.24 -43.41
C ARG A 276 -4.02 -3.86 -44.06
N ASP A 277 -2.86 -3.20 -44.03
CA ASP A 277 -2.70 -1.79 -44.42
C ASP A 277 -3.75 -0.89 -43.72
N ALA A 278 -3.99 -1.17 -42.42
CA ALA A 278 -5.03 -0.53 -41.63
C ALA A 278 -4.82 1.00 -41.50
N SER A 279 -5.92 1.73 -41.31
CA SER A 279 -5.88 3.18 -41.12
C SER A 279 -7.06 3.66 -40.30
N VAL A 280 -6.89 4.83 -39.65
CA VAL A 280 -7.96 5.47 -38.87
C VAL A 280 -8.55 6.62 -39.68
N GLY A 281 -9.88 6.63 -39.83
CA GLY A 281 -10.56 7.69 -40.57
C GLY A 281 -10.85 8.94 -39.76
N GLU A 282 -11.55 9.88 -40.38
CA GLU A 282 -11.98 11.10 -39.70
C GLU A 282 -13.25 10.87 -38.88
N THR A 283 -13.39 11.64 -37.80
CA THR A 283 -14.56 11.60 -36.91
C THR A 283 -15.80 12.15 -37.63
N GLN A 284 -16.94 11.50 -37.48
CA GLN A 284 -18.19 11.82 -38.18
C GLN A 284 -19.38 11.84 -37.23
N ASP A 285 -20.34 12.72 -37.48
CA ASP A 285 -21.63 12.70 -36.79
C ASP A 285 -22.52 11.64 -37.42
N VAL A 286 -23.01 10.71 -36.62
CA VAL A 286 -23.88 9.59 -37.02
C VAL A 286 -25.18 9.57 -36.21
N THR A 287 -25.56 10.71 -35.63
CA THR A 287 -26.75 10.83 -34.77
C THR A 287 -28.02 10.34 -35.47
N ASP A 288 -28.18 10.68 -36.75
CA ASP A 288 -29.34 10.31 -37.57
C ASP A 288 -29.48 8.78 -37.73
N THR A 289 -28.39 8.02 -37.61
CA THR A 289 -28.39 6.55 -37.71
C THR A 289 -29.11 5.89 -36.54
N PHE A 290 -29.14 6.55 -35.38
CA PHE A 290 -29.71 6.01 -34.14
C PHE A 290 -31.05 6.66 -33.77
N GLU A 291 -31.71 7.36 -34.71
CA GLU A 291 -33.06 7.88 -34.48
C GLU A 291 -34.05 6.75 -34.20
N GLY A 292 -34.60 6.74 -32.99
CA GLY A 292 -35.55 5.71 -32.55
C GLY A 292 -34.90 4.39 -32.15
N THR A 293 -33.61 4.40 -31.82
CA THR A 293 -32.89 3.24 -31.27
C THR A 293 -33.55 2.71 -30.01
N GLU A 294 -33.50 1.39 -29.80
CA GLU A 294 -33.95 0.73 -28.56
C GLU A 294 -32.85 0.70 -27.50
N SER A 295 -31.64 1.18 -27.81
CA SER A 295 -30.56 1.31 -26.84
C SER A 295 -30.81 2.47 -25.89
N GLY A 296 -31.22 2.16 -24.65
CA GLY A 296 -31.51 3.19 -23.64
C GLY A 296 -30.32 4.09 -23.30
N VAL A 297 -29.07 3.62 -23.53
CA VAL A 297 -27.86 4.44 -23.35
C VAL A 297 -27.74 5.48 -24.45
N ILE A 298 -27.89 5.08 -25.71
CA ILE A 298 -27.80 5.99 -26.85
C ILE A 298 -29.02 6.93 -26.87
N GLU A 299 -30.24 6.39 -26.69
CA GLU A 299 -31.47 7.17 -26.61
C GLU A 299 -31.39 8.27 -25.55
N GLY A 300 -30.86 7.95 -24.36
CA GLY A 300 -30.67 8.92 -23.29
C GLY A 300 -29.68 10.04 -23.63
N ALA A 301 -28.64 9.76 -24.42
CA ALA A 301 -27.67 10.75 -24.87
C ALA A 301 -28.18 11.65 -26.00
N LEU A 302 -29.19 11.21 -26.77
CA LEU A 302 -29.76 11.99 -27.87
C LEU A 302 -30.59 13.21 -27.38
N ASP A 303 -30.99 13.25 -26.11
CA ASP A 303 -31.69 14.41 -25.53
C ASP A 303 -30.74 15.59 -25.26
N GLY A 304 -30.40 16.33 -26.32
CA GLY A 304 -29.48 17.47 -26.28
C GLY A 304 -28.01 17.14 -26.51
N GLY A 305 -27.69 15.87 -26.79
CA GLY A 305 -26.37 15.40 -27.21
C GLY A 305 -26.33 14.90 -28.65
N LYS A 306 -25.34 14.08 -28.97
CA LYS A 306 -25.14 13.49 -30.30
C LYS A 306 -24.38 12.17 -30.23
N VAL A 307 -24.38 11.44 -31.35
CA VAL A 307 -23.55 10.26 -31.55
C VAL A 307 -22.44 10.58 -32.53
N THR A 308 -21.20 10.53 -32.07
CA THR A 308 -20.01 10.72 -32.91
C THR A 308 -19.35 9.37 -33.14
N ALA A 309 -18.84 9.13 -34.34
CA ALA A 309 -18.19 7.89 -34.76
C ALA A 309 -16.80 8.13 -35.35
N VAL A 310 -15.93 7.13 -35.28
CA VAL A 310 -14.70 7.05 -36.07
C VAL A 310 -14.63 5.70 -36.79
N PRO A 311 -14.48 5.67 -38.13
CA PRO A 311 -14.24 4.44 -38.85
C PRO A 311 -12.79 3.99 -38.67
N LEU A 312 -12.63 2.70 -38.35
CA LEU A 312 -11.36 2.04 -38.08
C LEU A 312 -11.13 0.99 -39.19
N PHE A 313 -10.43 1.40 -40.26
CA PHE A 313 -10.27 0.57 -41.45
C PHE A 313 -9.29 -0.56 -41.20
N GLY A 314 -9.70 -1.81 -41.44
CA GLY A 314 -8.91 -3.02 -41.17
C GLY A 314 -8.97 -3.55 -39.72
N PHE A 315 -9.75 -2.91 -38.84
CA PHE A 315 -9.81 -3.26 -37.41
C PHE A 315 -10.84 -4.35 -37.05
N ASP A 316 -11.60 -4.89 -38.01
CA ASP A 316 -12.65 -5.89 -37.70
C ASP A 316 -12.07 -7.10 -36.94
N GLY A 317 -12.75 -7.44 -35.84
CA GLY A 317 -12.36 -8.51 -34.91
C GLY A 317 -11.19 -8.18 -33.99
N LEU A 318 -10.45 -7.09 -34.22
CA LEU A 318 -9.30 -6.68 -33.41
C LEU A 318 -9.69 -5.74 -32.26
N VAL A 319 -10.76 -4.96 -32.41
CA VAL A 319 -11.26 -4.09 -31.33
C VAL A 319 -11.81 -4.94 -30.18
N GLY A 320 -12.47 -6.05 -30.50
CA GLY A 320 -12.98 -7.02 -29.55
C GLY A 320 -11.94 -8.03 -29.05
N HIS A 321 -10.69 -7.97 -29.52
CA HIS A 321 -9.63 -8.91 -29.12
C HIS A 321 -9.21 -8.69 -27.67
N GLU A 322 -9.08 -9.78 -26.92
CA GLU A 322 -8.77 -9.76 -25.49
C GLU A 322 -7.26 -9.60 -25.26
N LEU A 323 -6.88 -8.58 -24.50
CA LEU A 323 -5.48 -8.26 -24.16
C LEU A 323 -5.08 -8.84 -22.81
N GLN A 324 -6.02 -8.81 -21.86
CA GLN A 324 -5.90 -9.28 -20.48
C GLN A 324 -7.27 -9.84 -20.09
N PRO A 325 -7.38 -10.63 -19.00
CA PRO A 325 -8.68 -11.10 -18.52
C PRO A 325 -9.71 -9.95 -18.45
N ASP A 326 -10.82 -10.12 -19.17
CA ASP A 326 -11.93 -9.16 -19.26
C ASP A 326 -11.56 -7.73 -19.78
N ARG A 327 -10.38 -7.54 -20.38
CA ARG A 327 -9.98 -6.28 -21.05
C ARG A 327 -9.58 -6.51 -22.50
N ARG A 328 -10.09 -5.68 -23.40
CA ARG A 328 -9.93 -5.76 -24.86
C ARG A 328 -9.26 -4.50 -25.41
N LEU A 329 -8.89 -4.49 -26.69
CA LEU A 329 -8.46 -3.25 -27.35
C LEU A 329 -9.53 -2.15 -27.26
N GLY A 330 -10.80 -2.50 -27.42
CA GLY A 330 -11.94 -1.59 -27.21
C GLY A 330 -12.04 -1.06 -25.77
N THR A 331 -11.54 -1.81 -24.78
CA THR A 331 -11.42 -1.33 -23.40
C THR A 331 -10.36 -0.24 -23.28
N GLU A 332 -9.23 -0.34 -23.98
CA GLU A 332 -8.22 0.75 -24.05
C GLU A 332 -8.83 2.02 -24.68
N PHE A 333 -9.58 1.87 -25.77
CA PHE A 333 -10.29 3.01 -26.38
C PHE A 333 -11.30 3.65 -25.42
N SER A 334 -12.05 2.82 -24.69
CA SER A 334 -13.01 3.26 -23.68
C SER A 334 -12.33 4.01 -22.52
N ASP A 335 -11.16 3.55 -22.07
CA ASP A 335 -10.42 4.22 -20.99
C ASP A 335 -9.95 5.62 -21.39
N HIS A 336 -9.47 5.80 -22.63
CA HIS A 336 -9.14 7.12 -23.17
C HIS A 336 -10.39 8.01 -23.31
N ALA A 337 -11.51 7.48 -23.82
CA ALA A 337 -12.76 8.22 -23.95
C ALA A 337 -13.29 8.74 -22.60
N LYS A 338 -13.21 7.92 -21.54
CA LYS A 338 -13.68 8.29 -20.19
C LYS A 338 -12.93 9.48 -19.59
N ARG A 339 -11.67 9.71 -19.96
CA ARG A 339 -10.89 10.90 -19.54
C ARG A 339 -11.49 12.21 -20.03
N HIS A 340 -12.31 12.14 -21.07
CA HIS A 340 -13.02 13.29 -21.64
C HIS A 340 -14.49 13.36 -21.21
N GLY A 341 -14.90 12.63 -20.17
CA GLY A 341 -16.24 12.71 -19.57
C GLY A 341 -17.27 11.73 -20.10
N ALA A 342 -16.91 10.90 -21.11
CA ALA A 342 -17.81 9.88 -21.61
C ALA A 342 -18.01 8.74 -20.59
N GLY A 343 -19.19 8.12 -20.58
CA GLY A 343 -19.42 6.89 -19.79
C GLY A 343 -18.69 5.66 -20.35
N GLY A 344 -18.26 5.72 -21.61
CA GLY A 344 -17.62 4.66 -22.38
C GLY A 344 -17.85 4.88 -23.87
N ILE A 345 -17.57 3.85 -24.67
CA ILE A 345 -17.83 3.81 -26.11
C ILE A 345 -18.58 2.53 -26.46
N PHE A 346 -19.15 2.48 -27.66
CA PHE A 346 -19.53 1.23 -28.31
C PHE A 346 -18.63 0.97 -29.51
N HIS A 347 -18.42 -0.30 -29.88
CA HIS A 347 -17.74 -0.64 -31.13
C HIS A 347 -18.35 -1.82 -31.87
N THR A 348 -18.11 -1.93 -33.16
CA THR A 348 -18.78 -2.95 -34.00
C THR A 348 -18.49 -4.39 -33.60
N ASP A 349 -17.32 -4.71 -33.04
CA ASP A 349 -17.01 -6.09 -32.63
C ASP A 349 -17.84 -6.60 -31.43
N GLU A 350 -18.45 -5.69 -30.65
CA GLU A 350 -19.37 -6.03 -29.56
C GLU A 350 -20.85 -5.81 -29.93
N LEU A 351 -21.11 -5.30 -31.14
CA LEU A 351 -22.45 -5.06 -31.68
C LEU A 351 -22.78 -6.10 -32.76
N PRO A 352 -24.05 -6.52 -32.92
CA PRO A 352 -25.26 -6.00 -32.28
C PRO A 352 -25.45 -6.49 -30.84
N ALA A 353 -25.64 -5.55 -29.92
CA ALA A 353 -25.93 -5.78 -28.50
C ALA A 353 -26.47 -4.48 -27.87
N TYR A 354 -26.77 -4.51 -26.56
CA TYR A 354 -27.13 -3.30 -25.78
C TYR A 354 -28.34 -2.50 -26.32
N GLY A 355 -29.27 -3.17 -27.01
CA GLY A 355 -30.43 -2.55 -27.63
C GLY A 355 -30.16 -1.96 -29.02
N VAL A 356 -28.95 -2.09 -29.54
CA VAL A 356 -28.60 -1.77 -30.94
C VAL A 356 -28.81 -3.01 -31.81
N THR A 357 -29.59 -2.84 -32.87
CA THR A 357 -29.98 -3.86 -33.84
C THR A 357 -28.95 -4.01 -34.95
N GLN A 358 -28.98 -5.15 -35.65
CA GLN A 358 -28.11 -5.36 -36.82
C GLN A 358 -28.39 -4.32 -37.92
N GLU A 359 -29.64 -3.89 -38.09
CA GLU A 359 -29.99 -2.87 -39.09
C GLU A 359 -29.32 -1.52 -38.78
N GLU A 360 -29.22 -1.14 -37.49
CA GLU A 360 -28.49 0.06 -37.06
C GLU A 360 -26.98 -0.09 -37.23
N VAL A 361 -26.42 -1.28 -36.96
CA VAL A 361 -24.99 -1.56 -37.21
C VAL A 361 -24.65 -1.44 -38.70
N ASP A 362 -25.49 -2.00 -39.57
CA ASP A 362 -25.30 -1.93 -41.02
C ASP A 362 -25.41 -0.46 -41.51
N ALA A 363 -26.38 0.29 -40.99
CA ALA A 363 -26.55 1.71 -41.28
C ALA A 363 -25.39 2.57 -40.75
N LEU A 364 -24.82 2.23 -39.59
CA LEU A 364 -23.62 2.88 -39.05
C LEU A 364 -22.43 2.68 -39.99
N LYS A 365 -22.16 1.43 -40.40
CA LYS A 365 -21.08 1.12 -41.33
C LYS A 365 -21.26 1.86 -42.66
N GLU A 366 -22.48 1.90 -43.21
CA GLU A 366 -22.79 2.66 -44.42
C GLU A 366 -22.53 4.16 -44.25
N ALA A 367 -22.95 4.76 -43.13
CA ALA A 367 -22.83 6.19 -42.86
C ALA A 367 -21.37 6.66 -42.83
N VAL A 368 -20.47 5.86 -42.26
CA VAL A 368 -19.04 6.21 -42.16
C VAL A 368 -18.18 5.65 -43.29
N GLY A 369 -18.77 4.84 -44.19
CA GLY A 369 -18.08 4.21 -45.32
C GLY A 369 -17.19 3.03 -44.94
N ALA A 370 -17.51 2.32 -43.86
CA ALA A 370 -16.82 1.12 -43.40
C ALA A 370 -17.35 -0.15 -44.10
N GLY A 371 -16.44 -1.04 -44.48
CA GLY A 371 -16.72 -2.35 -45.08
C GLY A 371 -16.80 -3.49 -44.07
N ASP A 372 -16.75 -4.72 -44.59
CA ASP A 372 -16.82 -5.95 -43.79
C ASP A 372 -15.57 -6.16 -42.94
N ASP A 373 -14.39 -5.78 -43.45
CA ASP A 373 -13.09 -5.91 -42.76
C ASP A 373 -12.77 -4.72 -41.83
N ASP A 374 -13.71 -3.77 -41.69
CA ASP A 374 -13.55 -2.54 -40.93
C ASP A 374 -14.41 -2.54 -39.67
N ALA A 375 -13.93 -1.87 -38.63
CA ALA A 375 -14.67 -1.61 -37.41
C ALA A 375 -15.12 -0.14 -37.31
N VAL A 376 -16.09 0.14 -36.45
CA VAL A 376 -16.50 1.51 -36.12
C VAL A 376 -16.62 1.64 -34.61
N ALA A 377 -16.04 2.71 -34.05
CA ALA A 377 -16.22 3.08 -32.65
C ALA A 377 -17.10 4.32 -32.54
N ILE A 378 -18.02 4.34 -31.57
CA ILE A 378 -18.97 5.44 -31.35
C ILE A 378 -19.01 5.87 -29.88
N ALA A 379 -19.24 7.16 -29.64
CA ALA A 379 -19.54 7.71 -28.33
C ALA A 379 -20.84 8.51 -28.42
N ALA A 380 -21.74 8.26 -27.46
CA ALA A 380 -23.00 8.95 -27.33
C ALA A 380 -23.00 9.74 -26.01
N ALA A 381 -22.96 11.06 -26.11
CA ALA A 381 -22.90 11.98 -24.97
C ALA A 381 -23.37 13.39 -25.39
N ASP A 382 -23.23 14.39 -24.52
CA ASP A 382 -23.35 15.78 -24.94
C ASP A 382 -22.34 16.11 -26.06
N THR A 383 -22.61 17.19 -26.80
CA THR A 383 -21.89 17.49 -28.05
C THR A 383 -20.38 17.58 -27.87
N GLU A 384 -19.92 18.24 -26.80
CA GLU A 384 -18.50 18.47 -26.56
C GLU A 384 -17.82 17.17 -26.10
N THR A 385 -18.43 16.48 -25.14
CA THR A 385 -17.93 15.19 -24.64
C THR A 385 -17.83 14.14 -25.75
N ALA A 386 -18.84 14.02 -26.61
CA ALA A 386 -18.85 13.03 -27.69
C ALA A 386 -17.73 13.27 -28.72
N GLU A 387 -17.47 14.55 -29.07
CA GLU A 387 -16.38 14.93 -29.97
C GLU A 387 -15.01 14.63 -29.36
N LEU A 388 -14.79 15.07 -28.12
CA LEU A 388 -13.51 14.87 -27.42
C LEU A 388 -13.22 13.39 -27.17
N ALA A 389 -14.24 12.62 -26.77
CA ALA A 389 -14.10 11.18 -26.53
C ALA A 389 -13.69 10.43 -27.80
N ILE A 390 -14.35 10.68 -28.94
CA ILE A 390 -14.00 10.00 -30.19
C ILE A 390 -12.69 10.50 -30.79
N ALA A 391 -12.31 11.76 -30.57
CA ALA A 391 -10.96 12.21 -30.91
C ALA A 391 -9.88 11.44 -30.12
N ALA A 392 -10.10 11.19 -28.82
CA ALA A 392 -9.18 10.39 -28.02
C ALA A 392 -9.15 8.91 -28.46
N VAL A 393 -10.28 8.33 -28.86
CA VAL A 393 -10.33 6.99 -29.47
C VAL A 393 -9.55 6.96 -30.78
N LYS A 394 -9.69 7.99 -31.62
CA LYS A 394 -8.95 8.12 -32.88
C LYS A 394 -7.44 8.08 -32.62
N GLU A 395 -6.95 8.91 -31.70
CA GLU A 395 -5.53 8.97 -31.33
C GLU A 395 -5.04 7.61 -30.78
N ARG A 396 -5.82 6.95 -29.91
CA ARG A 396 -5.44 5.65 -29.36
C ARG A 396 -5.47 4.52 -30.41
N ALA A 397 -6.38 4.59 -31.38
CA ALA A 397 -6.42 3.66 -32.50
C ALA A 397 -5.24 3.86 -33.45
N GLU A 398 -4.82 5.10 -33.69
CA GLU A 398 -3.60 5.42 -34.44
C GLU A 398 -2.38 4.83 -33.73
N ALA A 399 -2.27 4.99 -32.41
CA ALA A 399 -1.21 4.38 -31.61
C ALA A 399 -1.22 2.85 -31.67
N ALA A 400 -2.38 2.19 -31.82
CA ALA A 400 -2.46 0.73 -31.95
C ALA A 400 -1.83 0.21 -33.26
N ILE A 401 -1.80 1.03 -34.32
CA ILE A 401 -1.12 0.70 -35.59
C ILE A 401 0.41 0.82 -35.43
N GLU A 402 0.86 1.72 -34.55
CA GLU A 402 2.28 1.94 -34.25
C GLU A 402 2.83 0.86 -33.30
N GLY A 403 2.08 0.53 -32.23
CA GLY A 403 2.43 -0.53 -31.27
C GLY A 403 1.91 -0.28 -29.86
N VAL A 404 2.76 -0.54 -28.87
CA VAL A 404 2.45 -0.28 -27.45
C VAL A 404 2.78 1.18 -27.13
N PRO A 405 1.83 1.99 -26.65
CA PRO A 405 2.12 3.36 -26.24
C PRO A 405 2.80 3.42 -24.86
N GLU A 406 3.66 4.41 -24.66
CA GLU A 406 4.20 4.78 -23.35
C GLU A 406 3.13 5.49 -22.51
N GLU A 407 2.81 4.94 -21.35
CA GLU A 407 1.69 5.43 -20.53
C GLU A 407 1.84 5.10 -19.04
N THR A 408 1.21 5.92 -18.21
CA THR A 408 0.96 5.61 -16.79
C THR A 408 -0.42 4.98 -16.66
N ARG A 409 -0.47 3.84 -15.98
CA ARG A 409 -1.66 3.01 -15.77
C ARG A 409 -1.92 2.81 -14.28
N GLY A 410 -3.17 2.55 -13.91
CA GLY A 410 -3.56 2.24 -12.54
C GLY A 410 -3.89 0.76 -12.39
N ALA A 411 -3.43 0.13 -11.32
CA ALA A 411 -3.77 -1.24 -10.98
C ALA A 411 -5.25 -1.37 -10.58
N ASN A 412 -5.92 -2.43 -11.04
CA ASN A 412 -7.25 -2.86 -10.62
C ASN A 412 -7.14 -4.06 -9.66
N ASP A 413 -8.25 -4.43 -9.00
CA ASP A 413 -8.30 -5.49 -7.99
C ASP A 413 -7.91 -6.90 -8.49
N GLU A 414 -7.92 -7.14 -9.80
CA GLU A 414 -7.52 -8.42 -10.44
C GLU A 414 -6.16 -8.33 -11.15
N ALA A 415 -5.29 -7.41 -10.71
CA ALA A 415 -3.97 -7.15 -11.29
C ALA A 415 -3.97 -6.77 -12.80
N THR A 416 -5.14 -6.49 -13.37
CA THR A 416 -5.24 -5.80 -14.67
C THR A 416 -4.99 -4.30 -14.49
N THR A 417 -4.72 -3.60 -15.58
CA THR A 417 -4.37 -2.17 -15.52
C THR A 417 -5.27 -1.35 -16.42
N ARG A 418 -5.53 -0.09 -16.05
CA ARG A 418 -6.29 0.87 -16.88
C ARG A 418 -5.46 2.12 -17.14
N TYR A 419 -5.66 2.74 -18.31
CA TYR A 419 -5.00 4.01 -18.63
C TYR A 419 -5.35 5.10 -17.60
N LEU A 420 -4.36 5.88 -17.18
CA LEU A 420 -4.55 7.07 -16.34
C LEU A 420 -4.19 8.35 -17.10
N ARG A 421 -2.95 8.40 -17.61
CA ARG A 421 -2.36 9.58 -18.26
C ARG A 421 -1.09 9.18 -19.05
N PRO A 422 -0.56 10.06 -19.92
CA PRO A 422 0.74 9.84 -20.56
C PRO A 422 1.86 9.80 -19.51
N LEU A 423 2.97 9.15 -19.84
CA LEU A 423 4.15 9.15 -18.95
C LEU A 423 4.61 10.60 -18.66
N PRO A 424 4.90 10.93 -17.38
CA PRO A 424 5.50 12.21 -17.00
C PRO A 424 6.81 12.49 -17.74
N GLY A 425 7.01 13.74 -18.18
CA GLY A 425 8.27 14.18 -18.77
C GLY A 425 9.33 14.55 -17.73
N ALA A 426 10.59 14.61 -18.17
CA ALA A 426 11.75 14.93 -17.32
C ALA A 426 11.77 16.41 -16.80
N ALA A 427 10.97 17.30 -17.36
CA ALA A 427 11.04 18.76 -17.15
C ALA A 427 10.26 19.26 -15.90
N ARG A 428 10.36 18.56 -14.77
CA ARG A 428 9.53 18.82 -13.57
C ARG A 428 10.28 19.29 -12.33
N MET A 429 11.61 19.37 -12.34
CA MET A 429 12.40 19.73 -11.15
C MET A 429 13.18 21.03 -11.32
N TYR A 430 13.24 21.83 -10.25
CA TYR A 430 14.07 23.04 -10.14
C TYR A 430 14.57 23.23 -8.69
N PRO A 431 15.65 23.98 -8.42
CA PRO A 431 16.24 24.05 -7.06
C PRO A 431 15.32 24.67 -6.00
N GLU A 432 15.30 24.10 -4.79
CA GLU A 432 14.73 24.72 -3.58
C GLU A 432 15.75 25.68 -2.98
N THR A 433 15.51 26.98 -3.11
CA THR A 433 16.48 28.02 -2.69
C THR A 433 16.31 28.46 -1.23
N ASP A 434 15.20 28.10 -0.59
CA ASP A 434 14.91 28.49 0.79
C ASP A 434 15.63 27.57 1.80
N VAL A 435 15.93 26.32 1.40
CA VAL A 435 16.66 25.35 2.23
C VAL A 435 18.10 25.23 1.73
N PRO A 436 19.12 25.40 2.60
CA PRO A 436 20.51 25.22 2.19
C PRO A 436 20.86 23.75 1.94
N PRO A 437 21.85 23.46 1.07
CA PRO A 437 22.38 22.11 0.91
C PRO A 437 22.98 21.55 2.20
N VAL A 438 23.00 20.22 2.32
CA VAL A 438 23.55 19.50 3.47
C VAL A 438 24.69 18.58 3.04
N GLU A 439 25.70 18.41 3.89
CA GLU A 439 26.83 17.52 3.67
C GLU A 439 26.65 16.29 4.59
N PRO A 440 26.01 15.20 4.12
CA PRO A 440 25.76 14.02 4.94
C PRO A 440 27.07 13.28 5.28
N ASP A 441 27.16 12.73 6.50
CA ASP A 441 28.30 11.90 6.94
C ASP A 441 27.84 10.47 7.24
N PRO A 442 27.94 9.53 6.28
CA PRO A 442 27.50 8.16 6.49
C PRO A 442 28.36 7.39 7.50
N SER A 443 29.51 7.92 7.94
CA SER A 443 30.39 7.22 8.89
C SER A 443 29.87 7.23 10.33
N GLU A 444 28.92 8.11 10.63
CA GLU A 444 28.28 8.22 11.95
C GLU A 444 27.02 7.34 12.08
N VAL A 445 26.62 6.67 11.00
CA VAL A 445 25.35 5.93 10.93
C VAL A 445 25.52 4.48 11.39
N GLU A 446 24.72 4.07 12.38
CA GLU A 446 24.66 2.69 12.84
C GLU A 446 23.75 1.85 11.93
N ILE A 447 24.27 0.75 11.40
CA ILE A 447 23.50 -0.20 10.60
C ILE A 447 22.75 -1.15 11.54
N PRO A 448 21.42 -1.26 11.44
CA PRO A 448 20.62 -2.12 12.30
C PRO A 448 20.78 -3.58 11.88
N GLU A 449 20.63 -4.49 12.85
CA GLU A 449 20.46 -5.92 12.56
C GLU A 449 19.23 -6.13 11.65
N LEU A 450 19.32 -7.02 10.67
CA LEU A 450 18.18 -7.32 9.80
C LEU A 450 17.11 -8.12 10.57
N LEU A 451 15.85 -7.98 10.16
CA LEU A 451 14.76 -8.78 10.76
C LEU A 451 15.03 -10.29 10.65
N THR A 452 15.55 -10.75 9.51
CA THR A 452 15.91 -12.16 9.32
C THR A 452 17.03 -12.61 10.25
N GLU A 453 18.01 -11.73 10.51
CA GLU A 453 19.11 -12.01 11.46
C GLU A 453 18.59 -12.04 12.90
N ARG A 454 17.65 -11.15 13.26
CA ARG A 454 16.96 -11.19 14.56
C ARG A 454 16.21 -12.50 14.77
N VAL A 455 15.52 -13.02 13.75
CA VAL A 455 14.82 -14.32 13.83
C VAL A 455 15.81 -15.45 14.15
N ASP A 456 16.97 -15.47 13.50
CA ASP A 456 18.02 -16.46 13.78
C ASP A 456 18.57 -16.29 15.21
N ARG A 457 18.82 -15.05 15.64
CA ARG A 457 19.30 -14.73 16.98
C ARG A 457 18.29 -15.13 18.06
N TYR A 458 17.01 -14.83 17.89
CA TYR A 458 15.97 -15.15 18.87
C TYR A 458 15.81 -16.66 19.05
N GLN A 459 15.94 -17.44 17.97
CA GLN A 459 15.96 -18.91 18.08
C GLN A 459 17.22 -19.41 18.80
N ALA A 460 18.40 -18.87 18.45
CA ALA A 460 19.67 -19.35 18.97
C ALA A 460 19.94 -18.94 20.43
N GLU A 461 19.64 -17.69 20.77
CA GLU A 461 19.95 -17.10 22.08
C GLU A 461 18.80 -17.22 23.07
N PHE A 462 17.55 -17.07 22.62
CA PHE A 462 16.37 -17.07 23.49
C PHE A 462 15.57 -18.37 23.44
N GLY A 463 15.90 -19.28 22.52
CA GLY A 463 15.24 -20.59 22.41
C GLY A 463 13.79 -20.52 21.96
N LEU A 464 13.38 -19.41 21.32
CA LEU A 464 12.05 -19.28 20.73
C LEU A 464 11.87 -20.28 19.57
N ASP A 465 10.65 -20.76 19.37
CA ASP A 465 10.31 -21.50 18.16
C ASP A 465 10.32 -20.56 16.94
N ALA A 466 10.52 -21.12 15.75
CA ALA A 466 10.67 -20.35 14.52
C ALA A 466 9.47 -19.41 14.25
N GLY A 467 8.24 -19.87 14.50
CA GLY A 467 7.04 -19.07 14.24
C GLY A 467 6.92 -17.90 15.21
N LEU A 468 7.18 -18.13 16.51
CA LEU A 468 7.14 -17.07 17.51
C LEU A 468 8.30 -16.09 17.35
N ALA A 469 9.51 -16.57 17.00
CA ALA A 469 10.66 -15.71 16.72
C ALA A 469 10.39 -14.77 15.53
N GLU A 470 9.80 -15.30 14.45
CA GLU A 470 9.40 -14.52 13.29
C GLU A 470 8.32 -13.49 13.66
N GLN A 471 7.28 -13.92 14.39
CA GLN A 471 6.21 -13.04 14.82
C GLN A 471 6.74 -11.86 15.65
N VAL A 472 7.66 -12.11 16.58
CA VAL A 472 8.27 -11.07 17.41
C VAL A 472 9.17 -10.15 16.59
N ALA A 473 10.08 -10.69 15.78
CA ALA A 473 11.02 -9.89 15.01
C ALA A 473 10.29 -8.95 14.05
N PHE A 474 9.30 -9.46 13.32
CA PHE A 474 8.49 -8.66 12.40
C PHE A 474 7.41 -7.84 13.12
N GLY A 475 7.12 -8.14 14.39
CA GLY A 475 6.14 -7.46 15.24
C GLY A 475 6.46 -5.98 15.48
N ARG A 476 5.43 -5.20 15.86
CA ARG A 476 5.62 -3.77 16.23
C ARG A 476 6.33 -3.61 17.57
N ARG A 477 6.20 -4.62 18.44
CA ARG A 477 6.71 -4.60 19.81
C ARG A 477 8.07 -5.27 19.95
N MET A 478 8.80 -5.43 18.85
CA MET A 478 10.16 -5.99 18.85
C MET A 478 11.09 -5.28 19.86
N PRO A 479 11.15 -3.93 19.93
CA PRO A 479 11.99 -3.25 20.93
C PRO A 479 11.55 -3.54 22.37
N LEU A 480 10.24 -3.58 22.62
CA LEU A 480 9.67 -3.90 23.93
C LEU A 480 9.97 -5.34 24.36
N PHE A 481 9.95 -6.29 23.43
CA PHE A 481 10.37 -7.65 23.68
C PHE A 481 11.84 -7.73 24.08
N GLU A 482 12.74 -7.06 23.34
CA GLU A 482 14.17 -7.05 23.67
C GLU A 482 14.43 -6.40 25.02
N GLN A 483 13.69 -5.34 25.35
CA GLN A 483 13.72 -4.72 26.67
C GLN A 483 13.27 -5.69 27.77
N ALA A 484 12.15 -6.38 27.59
CA ALA A 484 11.63 -7.34 28.57
C ALA A 484 12.65 -8.46 28.85
N VAL A 485 13.27 -9.02 27.80
CA VAL A 485 14.30 -10.05 27.95
C VAL A 485 15.57 -9.49 28.62
N ALA A 486 15.97 -8.26 28.29
CA ALA A 486 17.10 -7.58 28.93
C ALA A 486 16.84 -7.32 30.43
N ASP A 487 15.60 -7.07 30.81
CA ASP A 487 15.15 -6.92 32.20
C ASP A 487 15.08 -8.27 32.96
N GLY A 488 15.30 -9.39 32.27
CA GLY A 488 15.40 -10.74 32.85
C GLY A 488 14.15 -11.60 32.71
N ILE A 489 13.13 -11.10 32.02
CA ILE A 489 11.85 -11.79 31.83
C ILE A 489 12.05 -12.96 30.87
N ASP A 490 11.38 -14.09 31.13
CA ASP A 490 11.41 -15.26 30.24
C ASP A 490 10.97 -14.88 28.82
N ALA A 491 11.81 -15.21 27.84
CA ALA A 491 11.58 -14.81 26.45
C ALA A 491 10.30 -15.43 25.86
N THR A 492 9.96 -16.67 26.23
CA THR A 492 8.74 -17.33 25.71
C THR A 492 7.50 -16.66 26.29
N LEU A 493 7.52 -16.30 27.58
CA LEU A 493 6.47 -15.54 28.23
C LEU A 493 6.31 -14.15 27.57
N ALA A 494 7.39 -13.38 27.46
CA ALA A 494 7.36 -12.05 26.86
C ALA A 494 6.84 -12.09 25.42
N ALA A 495 7.40 -12.97 24.58
CA ALA A 495 6.95 -13.14 23.20
C ALA A 495 5.47 -13.56 23.12
N GLY A 496 5.07 -14.56 23.90
CA GLY A 496 3.69 -15.05 23.94
C GLY A 496 2.70 -13.96 24.34
N THR A 497 3.02 -13.17 25.37
CA THR A 497 2.16 -12.08 25.84
C THR A 497 2.09 -10.94 24.83
N LEU A 498 3.24 -10.44 24.35
CA LEU A 498 3.29 -9.28 23.46
C LEU A 498 2.65 -9.54 22.10
N GLU A 499 2.75 -10.78 21.60
CA GLU A 499 2.32 -11.13 20.25
C GLU A 499 1.04 -11.97 20.22
N SER A 500 1.01 -13.11 20.91
CA SER A 500 -0.14 -14.03 20.88
C SER A 500 -1.30 -13.51 21.72
N THR A 501 -1.07 -13.18 22.99
CA THR A 501 -2.13 -12.75 23.92
C THR A 501 -2.80 -11.47 23.47
N THR A 502 -2.03 -10.46 23.03
CA THR A 502 -2.66 -9.23 22.55
C THR A 502 -3.43 -9.41 21.24
N THR A 503 -3.07 -10.39 20.42
CA THR A 503 -3.83 -10.77 19.23
C THR A 503 -5.13 -11.48 19.61
N GLU A 504 -5.10 -12.35 20.61
CA GLU A 504 -6.28 -13.00 21.19
C GLU A 504 -7.25 -11.98 21.78
N LEU A 505 -6.77 -11.08 22.65
CA LEU A 505 -7.57 -10.00 23.23
C LEU A 505 -8.25 -9.14 22.15
N ARG A 506 -7.53 -8.79 21.09
CA ARG A 506 -8.12 -8.05 19.96
C ARG A 506 -9.24 -8.82 19.26
N ARG A 507 -9.13 -10.15 19.15
CA ARG A 507 -10.19 -11.00 18.57
C ARG A 507 -11.44 -11.06 19.45
N ASP A 508 -11.27 -10.87 20.75
CA ASP A 508 -12.34 -10.79 21.74
C ASP A 508 -12.88 -9.36 21.95
N ASP A 509 -12.66 -8.46 20.97
CA ASP A 509 -13.10 -7.06 20.98
C ASP A 509 -12.53 -6.21 22.14
N VAL A 510 -11.44 -6.64 22.78
CA VAL A 510 -10.74 -5.86 23.80
C VAL A 510 -9.93 -4.73 23.12
N PRO A 511 -10.01 -3.48 23.62
CA PRO A 511 -9.38 -2.31 22.99
C PRO A 511 -7.86 -2.25 23.25
N VAL A 512 -7.11 -3.23 22.72
CA VAL A 512 -5.66 -3.37 22.93
C VAL A 512 -4.82 -2.18 22.46
N GLN A 513 -5.38 -1.29 21.64
CA GLN A 513 -4.76 -0.02 21.24
C GLN A 513 -4.60 0.97 22.41
N ASN A 514 -5.34 0.77 23.51
CA ASN A 514 -5.23 1.58 24.72
C ASN A 514 -4.07 1.12 25.62
N LEU A 515 -3.49 -0.07 25.36
CA LEU A 515 -2.35 -0.57 26.12
C LEU A 515 -1.06 0.12 25.69
N THR A 516 -0.38 0.73 26.65
CA THR A 516 0.95 1.31 26.46
C THR A 516 2.03 0.24 26.60
N ASP A 517 3.24 0.57 26.15
CA ASP A 517 4.41 -0.30 26.35
C ASP A 517 4.70 -0.49 27.84
N ASP A 518 4.52 0.55 28.66
CA ASP A 518 4.65 0.49 30.12
C ASP A 518 3.65 -0.51 30.74
N HIS A 519 2.37 -0.49 30.33
CA HIS A 519 1.37 -1.46 30.82
C HIS A 519 1.80 -2.91 30.56
N LEU A 520 2.31 -3.18 29.36
CA LEU A 520 2.71 -4.53 28.97
C LEU A 520 3.96 -4.97 29.74
N LEU A 521 4.93 -4.09 29.91
CA LEU A 521 6.15 -4.39 30.66
C LEU A 521 5.87 -4.59 32.14
N ASP A 522 5.06 -3.73 32.77
CA ASP A 522 4.70 -3.82 34.18
C ASP A 522 3.97 -5.13 34.49
N VAL A 523 3.04 -5.55 33.63
CA VAL A 523 2.35 -6.85 33.79
C VAL A 523 3.33 -8.01 33.71
N LEU A 524 4.28 -7.99 32.77
CA LEU A 524 5.31 -9.03 32.68
C LEU A 524 6.23 -9.04 33.92
N GLN A 525 6.58 -7.87 34.46
CA GLN A 525 7.38 -7.75 35.68
C GLN A 525 6.63 -8.28 36.91
N LEU A 526 5.32 -8.04 37.03
CA LEU A 526 4.51 -8.60 38.12
C LEU A 526 4.46 -10.13 38.07
N VAL A 527 4.46 -10.71 36.87
CA VAL A 527 4.53 -12.17 36.70
C VAL A 527 5.90 -12.71 37.09
N ASP A 528 6.99 -12.03 36.69
CA ASP A 528 8.36 -12.42 37.07
C ASP A 528 8.59 -12.31 38.59
N ALA A 529 8.04 -11.27 39.22
CA ALA A 529 8.08 -11.08 40.68
C ALA A 529 7.23 -12.11 41.47
N GLY A 530 6.31 -12.81 40.80
CA GLY A 530 5.36 -13.75 41.41
C GLY A 530 4.14 -13.10 42.05
N ASP A 531 3.93 -11.80 41.82
CA ASP A 531 2.78 -11.04 42.31
C ASP A 531 1.51 -11.28 41.45
N LEU A 532 1.70 -11.78 40.22
CA LEU A 532 0.66 -12.21 39.29
C LEU A 532 0.97 -13.61 38.73
N ALA A 533 -0.01 -14.51 38.74
CA ALA A 533 0.13 -15.79 38.04
C ALA A 533 -0.02 -15.61 36.52
N LYS A 534 0.67 -16.45 35.74
CA LYS A 534 0.65 -16.39 34.26
C LYS A 534 -0.77 -16.46 33.67
N GLU A 535 -1.65 -17.23 34.30
CA GLU A 535 -3.04 -17.39 33.92
C GLU A 535 -3.85 -16.09 34.05
N GLY A 536 -3.41 -15.15 34.88
CA GLY A 536 -4.07 -13.87 35.13
C GLY A 536 -3.73 -12.77 34.13
N ILE A 537 -2.75 -12.97 33.23
CA ILE A 537 -2.29 -11.94 32.28
C ILE A 537 -3.43 -11.43 31.41
N VAL A 538 -4.27 -12.33 30.88
CA VAL A 538 -5.38 -11.98 29.98
C VAL A 538 -6.37 -11.05 30.67
N ASP A 539 -6.75 -11.37 31.91
CA ASP A 539 -7.72 -10.60 32.70
C ASP A 539 -7.17 -9.22 33.05
N VAL A 540 -5.90 -9.14 33.49
CA VAL A 540 -5.25 -7.88 33.87
C VAL A 540 -5.08 -6.97 32.65
N LEU A 541 -4.62 -7.51 31.51
CA LEU A 541 -4.50 -6.74 30.27
C LEU A 541 -5.87 -6.27 29.75
N THR A 542 -6.94 -7.06 29.97
CA THR A 542 -8.31 -6.63 29.63
C THR A 542 -8.71 -5.42 30.47
N VAL A 543 -8.50 -5.47 31.79
CA VAL A 543 -8.80 -4.34 32.69
C VAL A 543 -8.03 -3.08 32.30
N LEU A 544 -6.73 -3.21 32.01
CA LEU A 544 -5.88 -2.10 31.57
C LEU A 544 -6.31 -1.54 30.21
N ALA A 545 -6.72 -2.39 29.27
CA ALA A 545 -7.19 -1.94 27.97
C ALA A 545 -8.50 -1.13 28.09
N GLU A 546 -9.42 -1.57 28.96
CA GLU A 546 -10.67 -0.86 29.24
C GLU A 546 -10.48 0.40 30.09
N ASN A 547 -9.46 0.41 30.96
CA ASN A 547 -9.16 1.49 31.91
C ASN A 547 -7.66 1.83 31.89
N PRO A 548 -7.17 2.52 30.83
CA PRO A 548 -5.74 2.76 30.63
C PRO A 548 -5.10 3.75 31.62
N ASP A 549 -5.89 4.38 32.49
CA ASP A 549 -5.37 5.25 33.55
C ASP A 549 -4.91 4.46 34.81
N LEU A 550 -5.22 3.16 34.88
CA LEU A 550 -4.83 2.29 36.00
C LEU A 550 -3.37 1.84 35.87
N SER A 551 -2.70 1.69 37.01
CA SER A 551 -1.44 0.93 37.09
C SER A 551 -1.69 -0.58 36.97
N ALA A 552 -0.66 -1.34 36.59
CA ALA A 552 -0.75 -2.80 36.53
C ALA A 552 -1.13 -3.43 37.89
N GLU A 553 -0.62 -2.87 39.00
CA GLU A 553 -0.97 -3.31 40.37
C GLU A 553 -2.47 -3.09 40.68
N GLU A 554 -3.01 -1.92 40.34
CA GLU A 554 -4.43 -1.62 40.53
C GLU A 554 -5.32 -2.51 39.64
N ALA A 555 -4.87 -2.83 38.43
CA ALA A 555 -5.58 -3.74 37.54
C ALA A 555 -5.59 -5.19 38.08
N VAL A 556 -4.52 -5.65 38.72
CA VAL A 556 -4.50 -6.94 39.44
C VAL A 556 -5.51 -6.97 40.58
N GLU A 557 -5.61 -5.89 41.35
CA GLU A 557 -6.61 -5.77 42.42
C GLU A 557 -8.04 -5.77 41.88
N GLU A 558 -8.32 -5.01 40.82
CA GLU A 558 -9.64 -4.91 40.19
C GLU A 558 -10.07 -6.23 39.55
N ALA A 559 -9.15 -6.94 38.89
CA ALA A 559 -9.39 -8.30 38.39
C ALA A 559 -9.58 -9.32 39.52
N GLY A 560 -9.27 -8.94 40.77
CA GLY A 560 -9.34 -9.81 41.94
C GLY A 560 -8.31 -10.93 41.88
N LEU A 561 -7.16 -10.68 41.26
CA LEU A 561 -6.09 -11.65 40.98
C LEU A 561 -4.85 -11.48 41.87
N SER A 562 -4.96 -10.68 42.93
CA SER A 562 -3.90 -10.54 43.94
C SER A 562 -3.39 -11.91 44.39
N GLY A 563 -2.08 -12.13 44.28
CA GLY A 563 -1.44 -13.42 44.53
C GLY A 563 -1.83 -14.05 45.87
N VAL A 564 -2.08 -15.36 45.84
CA VAL A 564 -2.31 -16.17 47.04
C VAL A 564 -1.02 -16.83 47.47
N ASP A 565 -0.77 -16.94 48.78
CA ASP A 565 0.44 -17.59 49.26
C ASP A 565 0.39 -19.13 49.07
N GLU A 566 1.54 -19.80 49.12
CA GLU A 566 1.60 -21.29 48.98
C GLU A 566 0.68 -22.02 49.98
N ALA A 567 0.41 -21.42 51.14
CA ALA A 567 -0.45 -22.03 52.15
C ALA A 567 -1.93 -21.98 51.74
N GLU A 568 -2.37 -20.87 51.14
CA GLU A 568 -3.71 -20.70 50.57
C GLU A 568 -3.91 -21.59 49.33
N VAL A 569 -2.90 -21.71 48.46
CA VAL A 569 -2.93 -22.66 47.34
C VAL A 569 -3.11 -24.09 47.85
N ARG A 570 -2.31 -24.49 48.85
CA ARG A 570 -2.42 -25.82 49.44
C ARG A 570 -3.77 -26.05 50.10
N ALA A 571 -4.31 -25.07 50.84
CA ALA A 571 -5.62 -25.19 51.48
C ALA A 571 -6.75 -25.38 50.45
N ALA A 572 -6.71 -24.63 49.34
CA ALA A 572 -7.69 -24.78 48.26
C ALA A 572 -7.59 -26.15 47.57
N VAL A 573 -6.36 -26.62 47.31
CA VAL A 573 -6.11 -27.95 46.73
C VAL A 573 -6.58 -29.06 47.69
N GLU A 574 -6.25 -28.96 48.98
CA GLU A 574 -6.72 -29.90 50.01
C GLU A 574 -8.24 -29.96 50.06
N GLU A 575 -8.94 -28.82 49.99
CA GLU A 575 -10.40 -28.79 49.98
C GLU A 575 -10.99 -29.49 48.74
N VAL A 576 -10.39 -29.29 47.57
CA VAL A 576 -10.83 -29.96 46.33
C VAL A 576 -10.59 -31.47 46.39
N VAL A 577 -9.46 -31.91 46.96
CA VAL A 577 -9.15 -33.32 47.15
C VAL A 577 -10.04 -33.95 48.22
N ASP A 578 -10.34 -33.26 49.33
CA ASP A 578 -11.29 -33.67 50.37
C ASP A 578 -12.69 -33.86 49.80
N ARG A 579 -13.16 -32.90 49.00
CA ARG A 579 -14.49 -32.93 48.40
C ARG A 579 -14.67 -34.09 47.42
N ASN A 580 -13.56 -34.53 46.80
CA ASN A 580 -13.53 -35.60 45.82
C ASN A 580 -12.81 -36.87 46.34
N GLU A 581 -12.81 -37.09 47.66
CA GLU A 581 -12.09 -38.20 48.31
C GLU A 581 -12.45 -39.57 47.71
N GLU A 582 -13.74 -39.86 47.49
CA GLU A 582 -14.20 -41.12 46.88
C GLU A 582 -13.60 -41.36 45.48
N GLN A 583 -13.46 -40.30 44.68
CA GLN A 583 -12.88 -40.37 43.34
C GLN A 583 -11.37 -40.60 43.39
N VAL A 584 -10.69 -39.96 44.36
CA VAL A 584 -9.25 -40.13 44.59
C VAL A 584 -8.94 -41.54 45.07
N GLU A 585 -9.76 -42.11 45.96
CA GLU A 585 -9.61 -43.49 46.44
C GLU A 585 -9.83 -44.53 45.33
N GLU A 586 -10.78 -44.30 44.42
CA GLU A 586 -11.09 -45.24 43.33
C GLU A 586 -10.08 -45.16 42.17
N GLN A 587 -9.61 -43.96 41.82
CA GLN A 587 -8.85 -43.70 40.60
C GLN A 587 -7.38 -43.33 40.84
N GLY A 588 -6.99 -42.98 42.07
CA GLY A 588 -5.64 -42.53 42.42
C GLY A 588 -5.17 -41.38 41.52
N MET A 589 -3.96 -41.51 40.96
CA MET A 589 -3.42 -40.55 39.98
C MET A 589 -4.26 -40.40 38.70
N GLY A 590 -5.21 -41.30 38.43
CA GLY A 590 -6.17 -41.17 37.32
C GLY A 590 -7.16 -40.02 37.51
N ALA A 591 -7.39 -39.55 38.74
CA ALA A 591 -8.26 -38.40 39.03
C ALA A 591 -7.59 -37.03 38.75
N PHE A 592 -6.27 -37.00 38.55
CA PHE A 592 -5.48 -35.77 38.46
C PHE A 592 -6.03 -34.77 37.43
N SER A 593 -6.31 -35.20 36.20
CA SER A 593 -6.76 -34.28 35.14
C SER A 593 -8.11 -33.63 35.44
N ALA A 594 -9.02 -34.33 36.13
CA ALA A 594 -10.32 -33.78 36.51
C ALA A 594 -10.17 -32.78 37.67
N LEU A 595 -9.41 -33.17 38.71
CA LEU A 595 -9.18 -32.34 39.88
C LEU A 595 -8.32 -31.11 39.59
N MET A 596 -7.47 -31.17 38.58
CA MET A 596 -6.70 -30.02 38.11
C MET A 596 -7.63 -28.89 37.64
N GLY A 597 -8.67 -29.21 36.88
CA GLY A 597 -9.66 -28.22 36.45
C GLY A 597 -10.46 -27.63 37.62
N GLU A 598 -10.83 -28.46 38.60
CA GLU A 598 -11.53 -27.99 39.80
C GLU A 598 -10.65 -27.11 40.70
N ALA A 599 -9.38 -27.48 40.89
CA ALA A 599 -8.41 -26.70 41.67
C ALA A 599 -8.11 -25.35 41.03
N MET A 600 -7.87 -25.31 39.71
CA MET A 600 -7.70 -24.04 38.98
C MET A 600 -8.96 -23.17 39.06
N GLY A 601 -10.15 -23.77 38.92
CA GLY A 601 -11.43 -23.06 39.05
C GLY A 601 -11.68 -22.49 40.45
N ALA A 602 -11.24 -23.18 41.51
CA ALA A 602 -11.33 -22.70 42.89
C ALA A 602 -10.39 -21.50 43.14
N LEU A 603 -9.20 -21.54 42.53
CA LEU A 603 -8.18 -20.50 42.67
C LEU A 603 -8.39 -19.32 41.71
N ARG A 604 -9.25 -19.46 40.68
CA ARG A 604 -9.65 -18.38 39.75
C ARG A 604 -8.47 -17.61 39.15
N GLY A 605 -7.42 -18.32 38.71
CA GLY A 605 -6.24 -17.71 38.09
C GLY A 605 -5.27 -17.02 39.06
N LYS A 606 -5.48 -17.12 40.39
CA LYS A 606 -4.61 -16.50 41.41
C LYS A 606 -3.29 -17.24 41.67
N ALA A 607 -3.12 -18.43 41.11
CA ALA A 607 -2.01 -19.31 41.40
C ALA A 607 -1.50 -19.96 40.12
N ASP A 608 -0.18 -20.05 40.00
CA ASP A 608 0.49 -20.68 38.86
C ASP A 608 0.15 -22.17 38.77
N GLY A 609 -0.23 -22.61 37.57
CA GLY A 609 -0.64 -23.98 37.30
C GLY A 609 0.42 -25.04 37.64
N GLU A 610 1.72 -24.73 37.59
CA GLU A 610 2.78 -25.65 38.03
C GLU A 610 2.74 -25.88 39.54
N ILE A 611 2.55 -24.82 40.33
CA ILE A 611 2.46 -24.89 41.80
C ILE A 611 1.20 -25.66 42.22
N VAL A 612 0.07 -25.39 41.56
CA VAL A 612 -1.18 -26.13 41.79
C VAL A 612 -1.01 -27.60 41.40
N SER A 613 -0.39 -27.87 40.25
CA SER A 613 -0.10 -29.22 39.75
C SER A 613 0.82 -30.02 40.68
N SER A 614 1.92 -29.44 41.16
CA SER A 614 2.82 -30.10 42.10
C SER A 614 2.12 -30.39 43.43
N THR A 615 1.38 -29.41 43.96
CA THR A 615 0.65 -29.56 45.23
C THR A 615 -0.46 -30.60 45.12
N LEU A 616 -1.22 -30.61 44.03
CA LEU A 616 -2.28 -31.59 43.77
C LEU A 616 -1.71 -33.01 43.63
N ARG A 617 -0.57 -33.17 42.95
CA ARG A 617 0.12 -34.48 42.88
C ARG A 617 0.53 -34.97 44.26
N GLU A 618 1.08 -34.10 45.10
CA GLU A 618 1.46 -34.45 46.46
C GLU A 618 0.25 -34.86 47.30
N GLU A 619 -0.86 -34.12 47.24
CA GLU A 619 -2.07 -34.42 48.02
C GLU A 619 -2.78 -35.71 47.57
N ILE A 620 -2.86 -35.96 46.26
CA ILE A 620 -3.39 -37.23 45.73
C ILE A 620 -2.50 -38.40 46.19
N GLN A 621 -1.17 -38.26 46.15
CA GLN A 621 -0.24 -39.31 46.58
C GLN A 621 -0.25 -39.58 48.09
N LYS A 622 -0.62 -38.60 48.92
CA LYS A 622 -0.77 -38.81 50.37
C LYS A 622 -2.00 -39.66 50.72
N ARG A 623 -2.98 -39.75 49.81
CA ARG A 623 -4.31 -40.32 50.05
C ARG A 623 -4.64 -41.54 49.18
N SER A 624 -3.90 -41.74 48.10
CA SER A 624 -3.81 -43.01 47.36
C SER A 624 -2.91 -44.02 48.07
#